data_AF-A0A2W6DU51-F1
#
_entry.id   AF-A0A2W6DU51-F1
#
_cell.length_a   1.000
_cell.length_b   1.000
_cell.length_c   1.000
_cell.angle_alpha   90.00
_cell.angle_beta   90.00
_cell.angle_gamma   90.00
#
_symmetry.space_group_name_H-M   'P 1'
#
loop_
_entity.id
_entity.type
_entity.pdbx_description
1 polymer ?
#
loop_
_entity_poly.entity_id
_entity_poly.type
_entity_poly.pdbx_seq_one_letter_code
_entity_poly.pdbx_strand_id
1 'polypeptide(L)'
;VAWNGQNGKIIFFQNEMPYDPPNQAAWMNGSSNGYPAIAVASTVTSFGAWGVGSYCYFNVNPAVNSANAFQSPTGSGVAWHDLLTVSLGNVGSITHVINTTGAATPTNTTPSNVVSFP
;
A
#
# COMPACT_ATOMS: atom_id res chain seq x y z
N VAL A 1 -0.83 9.07 2.73
CA VAL A 1 -1.37 10.14 1.89
C VAL A 1 -2.85 9.86 1.64
N ALA A 2 -3.73 10.83 1.90
CA ALA A 2 -5.13 10.77 1.51
C ALA A 2 -5.36 11.69 0.30
N TRP A 3 -5.96 11.17 -0.76
CA TRP A 3 -6.19 11.90 -2.01
C TRP A 3 -7.69 11.99 -2.32
N ASN A 4 -8.23 13.21 -2.27
CA ASN A 4 -9.67 13.47 -2.42
C ASN A 4 -10.00 14.34 -3.65
N GLY A 5 -9.00 14.78 -4.41
CA GLY A 5 -9.15 15.68 -5.56
C GLY A 5 -9.12 14.97 -6.90
N GLN A 6 -9.72 15.59 -7.91
CA GLN A 6 -9.77 15.10 -9.30
C GLN A 6 -8.51 15.47 -10.09
N ASN A 7 -8.24 14.73 -11.16
CA ASN A 7 -7.13 14.92 -12.09
C ASN A 7 -5.74 14.88 -11.43
N GLY A 8 -5.66 14.16 -10.31
CA GLY A 8 -4.43 14.03 -9.54
C GLY A 8 -3.35 13.22 -10.27
N LYS A 9 -2.08 13.58 -10.07
CA LYS A 9 -0.94 12.82 -10.59
C LYS A 9 0.16 12.72 -9.54
N ILE A 10 0.61 11.49 -9.27
CA ILE A 10 1.82 11.20 -8.51
C ILE A 10 2.84 10.57 -9.44
N ILE A 11 3.98 11.23 -9.61
CA ILE A 11 5.11 10.69 -10.37
C ILE A 11 6.21 10.46 -9.35
N PHE A 12 6.52 9.19 -9.11
CA PHE A 12 7.36 8.70 -8.03
C PHE A 12 6.76 8.86 -6.63
N PHE A 13 6.74 7.77 -5.87
CA PHE A 13 6.39 7.78 -4.44
C PHE A 13 7.15 6.72 -3.66
N GLN A 14 7.60 7.10 -2.48
CA GLN A 14 8.28 6.23 -1.51
C GLN A 14 7.60 6.40 -0.15
N ASN A 15 7.37 5.29 0.55
CA ASN A 15 6.81 5.29 1.89
C ASN A 15 7.32 4.10 2.71
N GLU A 16 7.63 4.30 3.99
CA GLU A 16 7.68 3.20 4.95
C GLU A 16 6.53 3.30 5.96
N MET A 17 5.94 2.15 6.31
CA MET A 17 4.93 2.03 7.36
C MET A 17 5.58 2.21 8.75
N PRO A 18 4.84 2.63 9.79
CA PRO A 18 5.41 2.78 11.13
C PRO A 18 6.02 1.48 11.62
N TYR A 19 7.16 1.55 12.31
CA TYR A 19 7.90 0.36 12.74
C TYR A 19 7.42 -0.17 14.10
N ASP A 20 6.82 0.71 14.88
CA ASP A 20 6.48 0.55 16.27
C ASP A 20 5.02 0.19 16.62
N PRO A 21 4.13 -0.26 15.70
CA PRO A 21 2.86 -0.83 16.13
C PRO A 21 3.06 -1.97 17.16
N PRO A 22 2.51 -1.86 18.38
CA PRO A 22 2.78 -2.82 19.44
C PRO A 22 2.08 -4.16 19.22
N ASN A 23 0.98 -4.17 18.48
CA ASN A 23 0.20 -5.35 18.11
C ASN A 23 -0.76 -5.01 16.95
N GLN A 24 -1.38 -6.03 16.36
CA GLN A 24 -2.30 -5.83 15.25
C GLN A 24 -3.50 -4.95 15.63
N ALA A 25 -4.04 -5.07 16.85
CA ALA A 25 -5.21 -4.29 17.28
C ALA A 25 -4.94 -2.78 17.33
N ALA A 26 -3.70 -2.38 17.62
CA ALA A 26 -3.26 -0.98 17.53
C ALA A 26 -3.04 -0.50 16.08
N TRP A 27 -3.00 -1.42 15.11
CA TRP A 27 -2.80 -1.16 13.69
C TRP A 27 -3.99 -1.67 12.87
N MET A 28 -5.17 -1.10 13.12
CA MET A 28 -6.40 -1.40 12.41
C MET A 28 -7.04 -0.12 11.87
N ASN A 29 -7.44 -0.14 10.59
CA ASN A 29 -8.33 0.85 10.01
C ASN A 29 -9.74 0.25 9.86
N GLY A 30 -10.56 0.42 10.90
CA GLY A 30 -11.84 -0.27 10.99
C GLY A 30 -11.65 -1.79 11.04
N SER A 31 -12.16 -2.49 10.04
CA SER A 31 -11.97 -3.95 9.89
C SER A 31 -10.74 -4.35 9.08
N SER A 32 -10.00 -3.39 8.51
CA SER A 32 -8.80 -3.66 7.72
C SER A 32 -7.55 -3.63 8.59
N ASN A 33 -6.62 -4.56 8.33
CA ASN A 33 -5.28 -4.51 8.92
C ASN A 33 -4.53 -3.30 8.36
N GLY A 34 -4.16 -2.36 9.22
CA GLY A 34 -3.36 -1.20 8.87
C GLY A 34 -4.02 -0.15 7.98
N TYR A 35 -3.22 0.86 7.63
CA TYR A 35 -3.60 1.99 6.79
C TYR A 35 -2.76 2.01 5.50
N PRO A 36 -3.35 2.31 4.34
CA PRO A 36 -2.62 2.42 3.10
C PRO A 36 -1.70 3.66 3.08
N ALA A 37 -0.54 3.51 2.44
CA ALA A 37 0.40 4.58 2.16
C ALA A 37 -0.21 5.66 1.26
N ILE A 38 -1.03 5.28 0.28
CA ILE A 38 -1.88 6.18 -0.50
C ILE A 38 -3.32 5.63 -0.50
N ALA A 39 -4.26 6.43 -0.01
CA ALA A 39 -5.70 6.19 -0.17
C ALA A 39 -6.30 7.24 -1.10
N VAL A 40 -6.77 6.82 -2.26
CA VAL A 40 -7.59 7.65 -3.15
C VAL A 40 -9.06 7.41 -2.77
N ALA A 41 -9.80 8.50 -2.51
CA ALA A 41 -11.20 8.41 -2.09
C ALA A 41 -12.06 7.75 -3.17
N SER A 42 -13.09 7.02 -2.75
CA SER A 42 -14.01 6.32 -3.65
C SER A 42 -14.80 7.24 -4.58
N THR A 43 -14.89 8.53 -4.27
CA THR A 43 -15.54 9.56 -5.09
C THR A 43 -14.65 10.09 -6.21
N VAL A 44 -13.35 9.76 -6.22
CA VAL A 44 -12.41 10.22 -7.24
C VAL A 44 -12.62 9.42 -8.52
N THR A 45 -12.79 10.13 -9.64
CA THR A 45 -12.98 9.50 -10.96
C THR A 45 -11.83 9.77 -11.93
N SER A 46 -10.88 10.64 -11.57
CA SER A 46 -9.67 10.87 -12.35
C SER A 46 -8.41 11.01 -11.49
N PHE A 47 -7.47 10.08 -11.65
CA PHE A 47 -6.22 10.02 -10.89
C PHE A 47 -5.17 9.17 -11.62
N GLY A 48 -3.90 9.52 -11.47
CA GLY A 48 -2.77 8.77 -12.02
C GLY A 48 -1.63 8.61 -11.02
N ALA A 49 -1.02 7.43 -10.95
CA ALA A 49 0.22 7.22 -10.20
C ALA A 49 1.23 6.37 -10.98
N TRP A 50 2.50 6.75 -10.92
CA TRP A 50 3.62 6.07 -11.61
C TRP A 50 4.79 5.85 -10.66
N GLY A 51 5.29 4.62 -10.58
CA GLY A 51 6.49 4.27 -9.80
C GLY A 51 6.29 4.51 -8.31
N VAL A 52 5.42 3.72 -7.68
CA VAL A 52 5.04 3.92 -6.27
C VAL A 52 5.42 2.70 -5.42
N GLY A 53 6.15 2.94 -4.34
CA GLY A 53 6.64 1.89 -3.43
C GLY A 53 6.24 2.14 -1.98
N SER A 54 5.85 1.06 -1.29
CA SER A 54 5.63 1.07 0.15
C SER A 54 6.33 -0.11 0.82
N TYR A 55 7.03 0.16 1.92
CA TYR A 55 7.84 -0.80 2.65
C TYR A 55 7.30 -0.97 4.07
N CYS A 56 7.42 -2.16 4.66
CA CYS A 56 7.19 -2.36 6.09
C CYS A 56 8.44 -2.90 6.80
N TYR A 57 8.57 -2.51 8.08
CA TYR A 57 9.59 -3.00 9.01
C TYR A 57 9.02 -2.96 10.43
N PHE A 58 8.01 -3.78 10.72
CA PHE A 58 7.31 -3.80 12.02
C PHE A 58 8.19 -4.42 13.13
N ASN A 59 9.31 -3.79 13.48
CA ASN A 59 10.35 -4.37 14.33
C ASN A 59 9.92 -4.57 15.79
N VAL A 60 9.00 -3.76 16.29
CA VAL A 60 8.45 -3.92 17.65
C VAL A 60 7.57 -5.17 17.72
N ASN A 61 6.82 -5.47 16.66
CA ASN A 61 6.03 -6.69 16.57
C ASN A 61 5.98 -7.22 15.13
N PRO A 62 6.90 -8.14 14.76
CA PRO A 62 6.98 -8.68 13.40
C PRO A 62 5.77 -9.51 12.96
N ALA A 63 4.84 -9.83 13.86
CA ALA A 63 3.59 -10.50 13.52
C ALA A 63 2.53 -9.53 12.97
N VAL A 64 2.76 -8.21 13.04
CA VAL A 64 1.87 -7.21 12.45
C VAL A 64 1.85 -7.34 10.92
N ASN A 65 0.65 -7.18 10.38
CA ASN A 65 0.37 -7.22 8.96
C ASN A 65 -0.33 -5.93 8.53
N SER A 66 -0.07 -5.50 7.30
CA SER A 66 -0.89 -4.51 6.59
C SER A 66 -1.64 -5.19 5.47
N ALA A 67 -2.94 -4.93 5.34
CA ALA A 67 -3.78 -5.56 4.32
C ALA A 67 -3.31 -5.18 2.91
N ASN A 68 -2.96 -3.91 2.71
CA ASN A 68 -2.50 -3.38 1.44
C ASN A 68 -1.71 -2.09 1.62
N ALA A 69 -0.85 -1.78 0.65
CA ALA A 69 -0.11 -0.52 0.66
C ALA A 69 -0.85 0.64 -0.03
N PHE A 70 -1.62 0.34 -1.08
CA PHE A 70 -2.32 1.37 -1.84
C PHE A 70 -3.81 1.05 -1.87
N GLN A 71 -4.65 2.08 -1.83
CA GLN A 71 -6.10 1.96 -1.93
C GLN A 71 -6.62 2.92 -2.99
N SER A 72 -7.47 2.42 -3.88
CA SER A 72 -7.98 3.22 -5.00
C SER A 72 -9.39 2.77 -5.42
N PRO A 73 -10.26 3.69 -5.90
CA PRO A 73 -11.40 3.30 -6.72
C PRO A 73 -10.92 2.67 -8.03
N THR A 74 -11.83 1.99 -8.72
CA THR A 74 -11.65 1.48 -10.08
C THR A 74 -12.51 2.28 -11.06
N GLY A 75 -11.99 2.57 -12.25
CA GLY A 75 -12.69 3.34 -13.28
C GLY A 75 -11.74 3.78 -14.39
N SER A 76 -12.27 4.07 -15.58
CA SER A 76 -11.46 4.36 -16.77
C SER A 76 -10.58 5.62 -16.66
N GLY A 77 -10.88 6.53 -15.73
CA GLY A 77 -10.06 7.73 -15.47
C GLY A 77 -9.02 7.56 -14.36
N VAL A 78 -8.96 6.39 -13.71
CA VAL A 78 -8.03 6.11 -12.62
C VAL A 78 -7.03 5.06 -13.08
N ALA A 79 -5.74 5.37 -13.01
CA ALA A 79 -4.69 4.47 -13.47
C ALA A 79 -3.46 4.51 -12.56
N TRP A 80 -2.87 3.34 -12.37
CA TRP A 80 -1.66 3.12 -11.59
C TRP A 80 -0.68 2.29 -12.41
N HIS A 81 0.59 2.63 -12.30
CA HIS A 81 1.66 2.03 -13.07
C HIS A 81 2.87 1.78 -12.15
N ASP A 82 3.42 0.58 -12.23
CA ASP A 82 4.64 0.16 -11.54
C ASP A 82 4.57 0.36 -10.02
N LEU A 83 3.64 -0.35 -9.38
CA LEU A 83 3.48 -0.38 -7.93
C LEU A 83 4.29 -1.53 -7.34
N LEU A 84 4.85 -1.31 -6.15
CA LEU A 84 5.53 -2.36 -5.40
C LEU A 84 5.31 -2.28 -3.89
N THR A 85 5.39 -3.44 -3.24
CA THR A 85 5.51 -3.55 -1.78
C THR A 85 6.70 -4.42 -1.38
N VAL A 86 7.28 -4.13 -0.23
CA VAL A 86 8.43 -4.88 0.31
C VAL A 86 8.29 -5.01 1.83
N SER A 87 8.62 -6.19 2.36
CA SER A 87 8.92 -6.35 3.79
C SER A 87 10.43 -6.34 3.98
N LEU A 88 10.95 -5.38 4.74
CA LEU A 88 12.38 -5.23 4.99
C LEU A 88 12.83 -6.32 5.97
N GLY A 89 13.69 -7.24 5.52
CA GLY A 89 14.23 -8.32 6.36
C GLY A 89 13.17 -9.28 6.90
N ASN A 90 12.00 -9.39 6.24
CA ASN A 90 10.87 -10.20 6.69
C ASN A 90 10.29 -9.80 8.05
N VAL A 91 10.42 -8.53 8.42
CA VAL A 91 9.93 -8.00 9.69
C VAL A 91 8.56 -7.37 9.46
N GLY A 92 7.51 -8.17 9.66
CA GLY A 92 6.16 -7.81 9.26
C GLY A 92 5.84 -8.21 7.83
N SER A 93 4.60 -7.94 7.41
CA SER A 93 4.14 -8.28 6.05
C SER A 93 3.13 -7.28 5.51
N ILE A 94 3.01 -7.24 4.18
CA ILE A 94 1.93 -6.55 3.47
C ILE A 94 1.24 -7.58 2.58
N THR A 95 -0.08 -7.76 2.74
CA THR A 95 -0.83 -8.86 2.10
C THR A 95 -1.09 -8.63 0.62
N HIS A 96 -1.37 -7.38 0.22
CA HIS A 96 -1.60 -7.00 -1.17
C HIS A 96 -0.84 -5.72 -1.52
N VAL A 97 -0.55 -5.51 -2.81
CA VAL A 97 0.08 -4.27 -3.27
C VAL A 97 -0.96 -3.14 -3.24
N ILE A 98 -2.08 -3.34 -3.92
CA ILE A 98 -3.18 -2.36 -4.04
C ILE A 98 -4.53 -3.03 -3.88
N ASN A 99 -5.42 -2.48 -3.05
CA ASN A 99 -6.71 -3.08 -2.70
C ASN A 99 -6.54 -4.57 -2.32
N THR A 100 -7.02 -5.48 -3.17
CA THR A 100 -6.91 -6.94 -3.03
C THR A 100 -6.04 -7.58 -4.11
N THR A 101 -5.24 -6.77 -4.82
CA THR A 101 -4.43 -7.16 -5.99
C THR A 101 -2.94 -7.13 -5.65
N GLY A 102 -2.20 -8.10 -6.22
CA GLY A 102 -0.79 -8.32 -5.95
C GLY A 102 -0.59 -9.35 -4.83
N ALA A 103 0.50 -10.11 -4.93
CA ALA A 103 0.86 -11.11 -3.93
C ALA A 103 1.33 -10.44 -2.63
N ALA A 104 1.28 -11.19 -1.53
CA ALA A 104 1.89 -10.76 -0.28
C ALA A 104 3.41 -10.59 -0.46
N THR A 105 4.00 -9.72 0.37
CA THR A 105 5.45 -9.49 0.38
C THR A 105 6.22 -10.81 0.54
N PRO A 106 7.09 -11.19 -0.43
CA PRO A 106 7.90 -12.40 -0.34
C PRO A 106 9.00 -12.31 0.72
N THR A 107 9.80 -13.38 0.81
CA THR A 107 10.99 -13.41 1.66
C THR A 107 12.19 -12.67 1.07
N ASN A 108 13.21 -12.42 1.91
CA ASN A 108 14.50 -11.83 1.57
C ASN A 108 14.42 -10.40 1.00
N THR A 109 13.52 -9.56 1.51
CA THR A 109 13.38 -8.16 1.05
C THR A 109 13.12 -8.07 -0.46
N THR A 110 12.39 -9.05 -1.00
CA THR A 110 12.03 -9.09 -2.43
C THR A 110 10.76 -8.27 -2.67
N PRO A 111 10.69 -7.45 -3.73
CA PRO A 111 9.45 -6.75 -4.08
C PRO A 111 8.33 -7.67 -4.54
N SER A 112 7.11 -7.43 -4.06
CA SER A 112 5.88 -7.85 -4.74
C SER A 112 5.43 -6.71 -5.66
N ASN A 113 5.23 -6.99 -6.94
CA ASN A 113 4.96 -5.97 -7.95
C ASN A 113 3.56 -6.11 -8.53
N VAL A 114 2.95 -4.96 -8.85
CA VAL A 114 1.79 -4.85 -9.75
C VAL A 114 2.16 -3.84 -10.83
N VAL A 115 2.23 -4.29 -12.08
CA VAL A 115 2.66 -3.44 -13.21
C VAL A 115 1.59 -2.42 -13.59
N SER A 116 0.32 -2.80 -13.51
CA SER A 116 -0.82 -1.93 -13.85
C SER A 116 -2.03 -2.19 -12.95
N PHE A 117 -2.80 -1.14 -12.63
CA PHE A 117 -4.08 -1.23 -11.93
C PHE A 117 -4.96 0.01 -12.25
N PRO A 118 -6.30 -0.09 -12.29
CA PRO A 118 -7.08 -1.33 -12.29
C PRO A 118 -6.88 -2.15 -13.57
#